data_AF-A0AAX6S4M9-F1
#
_entry.id   AF-A0AAX6S4M9-F1
#
_cell.length_a   1.000
_cell.length_b   1.000
_cell.length_c   1.000
_cell.angle_alpha   90.00
_cell.angle_beta   90.00
_cell.angle_gamma   90.00
#
_symmetry.space_group_name_H-M   'P 1'
#
loop_
_entity.id
_entity.type
_entity.pdbx_description
1 polymer ?
#
loop_
_entity_poly.entity_id
_entity_poly.type
_entity_poly.pdbx_seq_one_letter_code
_entity_poly.pdbx_strand_id
1 'polypeptide(L)'
;MCLSFRIDMYTEGIIDLYELFMCVLVTPDKKDTRMALIKDRRQNYYFPVFEKVLKSHGQDYLAGNKLSRADIHLVELLYCVEEVDASLLAAFPLLQALKTKISNLPNVKTFL
;
A
#
# COMPACT_ATOMS: atom_id res chain seq x y z
N MET A 1 10.00 -20.30 3.57
CA MET A 1 8.60 -19.90 3.34
C MET A 1 8.36 -19.80 1.83
N CYS A 2 7.36 -20.50 1.29
CA CYS A 2 7.06 -20.53 -0.15
C CYS A 2 6.68 -19.13 -0.66
N LEU A 3 6.93 -18.82 -1.94
CA LEU A 3 6.67 -17.50 -2.53
C LEU A 3 5.19 -17.11 -2.42
N SER A 4 4.27 -18.08 -2.58
CA SER A 4 2.82 -17.88 -2.43
C SER A 4 2.44 -17.36 -1.05
N PHE A 5 2.95 -17.98 0.03
CA PHE A 5 2.61 -17.56 1.40
C PHE A 5 3.03 -16.12 1.71
N ARG A 6 4.11 -15.61 1.11
CA ARG A 6 4.51 -14.20 1.28
C ARG A 6 3.54 -13.27 0.57
N ILE A 7 3.13 -13.61 -0.64
CA ILE A 7 2.15 -12.84 -1.41
C ILE A 7 0.83 -12.78 -0.62
N ASP A 8 0.37 -13.91 -0.10
CA ASP A 8 -0.87 -13.99 0.69
C ASP A 8 -0.78 -13.12 1.95
N MET A 9 0.28 -13.28 2.74
CA MET A 9 0.51 -12.49 3.96
C MET A 9 0.56 -10.98 3.68
N TYR A 10 1.22 -10.56 2.60
CA TYR A 10 1.26 -9.14 2.22
C TYR A 10 -0.12 -8.64 1.77
N THR A 11 -0.82 -9.42 0.94
CA THR A 11 -2.15 -9.07 0.44
C THR A 11 -3.15 -8.92 1.59
N GLU A 12 -3.22 -9.86 2.52
CA GLU A 12 -4.13 -9.76 3.68
C GLU A 12 -3.83 -8.51 4.52
N GLY A 13 -2.56 -8.23 4.81
CA GLY A 13 -2.19 -7.03 5.57
C GLY A 13 -2.52 -5.70 4.85
N ILE A 14 -2.53 -5.70 3.52
CA ILE A 14 -2.96 -4.55 2.72
C ILE A 14 -4.48 -4.39 2.78
N ILE A 15 -5.22 -5.50 2.63
CA ILE A 15 -6.69 -5.51 2.67
C ILE A 15 -7.20 -5.02 4.02
N ASP A 16 -6.62 -5.48 5.15
CA ASP A 16 -7.00 -5.01 6.49
C ASP A 16 -6.92 -3.48 6.63
N LEU A 17 -5.86 -2.88 6.07
CA LEU A 17 -5.67 -1.44 6.10
C LEU A 17 -6.62 -0.72 5.14
N TYR A 18 -6.86 -1.30 3.97
CA TYR A 18 -7.82 -0.79 2.99
C TYR A 18 -9.25 -0.79 3.54
N GLU A 19 -9.68 -1.86 4.20
CA GLU A 19 -10.99 -1.97 4.84
C GLU A 19 -11.17 -0.93 5.96
N LEU A 20 -10.12 -0.73 6.77
CA LEU A 20 -10.12 0.32 7.79
C LEU A 20 -10.31 1.71 7.14
N PHE A 21 -9.64 1.95 6.01
CA PHE A 21 -9.76 3.19 5.25
C PHE A 21 -11.16 3.40 4.68
N MET A 22 -11.71 2.38 4.02
CA MET A 22 -13.06 2.40 3.45
C MET A 22 -14.13 2.61 4.52
N CYS A 23 -13.99 1.96 5.67
CA CYS A 23 -14.89 2.14 6.80
C CYS A 23 -14.98 3.61 7.25
N VAL A 24 -13.87 4.37 7.18
CA VAL A 24 -13.86 5.79 7.55
C VAL A 24 -14.56 6.68 6.54
N LEU A 25 -14.47 6.36 5.24
CA LEU A 25 -15.16 7.12 4.21
C LEU A 25 -16.68 6.98 4.29
N VAL A 26 -17.18 5.84 4.76
CA VAL A 26 -18.63 5.51 4.79
C VAL A 26 -19.32 5.90 6.11
N THR A 27 -18.58 6.19 7.19
CA THR A 27 -19.15 6.62 8.49
C THR A 27 -18.80 8.07 8.84
N PRO A 28 -19.59 9.04 8.36
CA PRO A 28 -19.31 10.47 8.58
C PRO A 28 -19.45 10.92 10.05
N ASP A 29 -20.17 10.17 10.89
CA ASP A 29 -20.40 10.44 12.32
C ASP A 29 -19.17 10.16 13.20
N LYS A 30 -18.23 9.33 12.74
CA LYS A 30 -17.01 8.93 13.47
C LYS A 30 -15.72 9.30 12.74
N LYS A 31 -15.82 10.24 11.80
CA LYS A 31 -14.76 10.59 10.85
C LYS A 31 -13.47 11.04 11.56
N ASP A 32 -13.57 11.92 12.55
CA ASP A 32 -12.38 12.51 13.20
C ASP A 32 -11.57 11.51 14.03
N THR A 33 -12.25 10.73 14.90
CA THR A 33 -11.58 9.74 15.77
C THR A 33 -10.94 8.61 14.97
N ARG A 34 -11.58 8.20 13.86
CA ARG A 34 -11.05 7.11 13.02
C ARG A 34 -9.99 7.60 12.03
N MET A 35 -10.04 8.86 11.59
CA MET A 35 -8.98 9.46 10.78
C MET A 35 -7.66 9.54 11.55
N ALA A 36 -7.70 9.84 12.86
CA ALA A 36 -6.53 9.79 13.73
C ALA A 36 -5.95 8.37 13.83
N LEU A 37 -6.81 7.35 13.96
CA LEU A 37 -6.41 5.94 14.01
C LEU A 37 -5.76 5.46 12.70
N ILE A 38 -6.26 5.91 11.54
CA ILE A 38 -5.67 5.60 10.23
C ILE A 38 -4.30 6.26 10.09
N LYS A 39 -4.19 7.55 10.45
CA LYS A 39 -2.92 8.27 10.36
C LYS A 39 -1.86 7.57 11.22
N ASP A 40 -2.21 7.21 12.45
CA ASP A 40 -1.33 6.49 13.38
C ASP A 40 -0.94 5.09 12.86
N ARG A 41 -1.90 4.23 12.50
CA ARG A 41 -1.61 2.87 12.01
C ARG A 41 -0.79 2.87 10.73
N ARG A 42 -1.10 3.77 9.81
CA ARG A 42 -0.44 3.85 8.51
C ARG A 42 1.00 4.37 8.61
N GLN A 43 1.24 5.43 9.40
CA GLN A 43 2.59 5.96 9.58
C GLN A 43 3.48 5.04 10.42
N ASN A 44 2.93 4.39 11.46
CA ASN A 44 3.75 3.67 12.43
C ASN A 44 3.91 2.17 12.15
N TYR A 45 3.04 1.55 11.33
CA TYR A 45 3.03 0.08 11.22
C TYR A 45 3.08 -0.48 9.79
N TYR A 46 2.26 -0.02 8.85
CA TYR A 46 2.13 -0.72 7.55
C TYR A 46 3.13 -0.27 6.49
N PHE A 47 3.21 1.02 6.19
CA PHE A 47 4.14 1.52 5.16
C PHE A 47 5.62 1.29 5.52
N PRO A 48 6.06 1.47 6.78
CA PRO A 48 7.42 1.12 7.17
C PRO A 48 7.77 -0.36 6.91
N VAL A 49 6.79 -1.28 7.04
CA VAL A 49 7.01 -2.71 6.78
C VAL A 49 7.26 -2.96 5.29
N PHE A 50 6.42 -2.44 4.40
CA PHE A 50 6.59 -2.64 2.97
C PHE A 50 7.83 -1.92 2.42
N GLU A 51 8.11 -0.71 2.91
CA GLU A 51 9.35 0.01 2.59
C GLU A 51 10.58 -0.81 3.03
N LYS A 52 10.54 -1.41 4.23
CA LYS A 52 11.61 -2.28 4.74
C LYS A 52 11.75 -3.56 3.91
N VAL A 53 10.64 -4.16 3.47
CA VAL A 53 10.66 -5.34 2.58
C VAL A 53 11.41 -4.99 1.30
N LEU A 54 10.99 -3.94 0.59
CA LEU A 54 11.65 -3.48 -0.64
C LEU A 54 13.13 -3.16 -0.41
N LYS A 55 13.45 -2.48 0.69
CA LYS A 55 14.84 -2.16 1.07
C LYS A 55 15.68 -3.40 1.37
N SER A 56 15.10 -4.41 2.01
CA SER A 56 15.84 -5.60 2.48
C SER A 56 16.36 -6.46 1.35
N HIS A 57 15.59 -6.60 0.26
CA HIS A 57 15.97 -7.41 -0.89
C HIS A 57 16.42 -6.57 -2.09
N GLY A 58 16.14 -5.26 -2.12
CA GLY A 58 16.57 -4.35 -3.19
C GLY A 58 16.00 -4.73 -4.58
N GLN A 59 14.82 -5.34 -4.59
CA GLN A 59 14.17 -5.81 -5.82
C GLN A 59 13.04 -4.88 -6.22
N ASP A 60 12.55 -5.08 -7.44
CA ASP A 60 11.54 -4.24 -8.06
C ASP A 60 10.10 -4.52 -7.59
N TYR A 61 9.87 -5.68 -6.99
CA TYR A 61 8.54 -6.17 -6.58
C TYR A 61 8.64 -6.75 -5.17
N LEU A 62 7.52 -6.80 -4.46
CA LEU A 62 7.44 -7.24 -3.06
C LEU A 62 7.86 -8.71 -2.86
N ALA A 63 7.68 -9.55 -3.88
CA ALA A 63 7.93 -10.97 -3.76
C ALA A 63 8.48 -11.58 -5.05
N GLY A 64 9.67 -12.21 -4.97
CA GLY A 64 10.20 -13.04 -6.06
C GLY A 64 10.60 -12.28 -7.31
N ASN A 65 10.83 -10.96 -7.20
CA ASN A 65 11.18 -10.05 -8.29
C ASN A 65 10.28 -10.16 -9.53
N LYS A 66 8.99 -10.42 -9.32
CA LYS A 66 7.99 -10.50 -10.38
C LYS A 66 6.71 -9.87 -9.89
N LEU A 67 5.99 -9.20 -10.80
CA LEU A 67 4.67 -8.65 -10.52
C LEU A 67 3.75 -9.73 -9.95
N SER A 68 3.10 -9.40 -8.83
CA SER A 68 2.13 -10.23 -8.14
C SER A 68 0.91 -9.41 -7.72
N ARG A 69 -0.14 -10.08 -7.24
CA ARG A 69 -1.33 -9.41 -6.70
C ARG A 69 -1.03 -8.48 -5.52
N ALA A 70 -0.02 -8.80 -4.71
CA ALA A 70 0.35 -7.96 -3.57
C ALA A 70 0.82 -6.59 -4.03
N ASP A 71 1.56 -6.52 -5.14
CA ASP A 71 2.05 -5.27 -5.69
C ASP A 71 0.91 -4.39 -6.22
N ILE A 72 -0.08 -4.99 -6.88
CA ILE A 72 -1.28 -4.29 -7.39
C ILE A 72 -2.11 -3.72 -6.25
N HIS A 73 -2.44 -4.54 -5.24
CA HIS A 73 -3.23 -4.08 -4.08
C HIS A 73 -2.50 -3.00 -3.28
N LEU A 74 -1.17 -3.10 -3.14
CA LEU A 74 -0.41 -2.07 -2.46
C LEU A 74 -0.52 -0.74 -3.20
N VAL A 75 -0.40 -0.74 -4.54
CA VAL A 75 -0.51 0.48 -5.34
C VAL A 75 -1.91 1.08 -5.30
N GLU A 76 -2.95 0.26 -5.35
CA GLU A 76 -4.33 0.69 -5.13
C GLU A 76 -4.48 1.42 -3.79
N LEU A 77 -3.97 0.85 -2.70
CA LEU A 77 -3.97 1.49 -1.39
C LEU A 77 -3.16 2.80 -1.37
N LEU A 78 -2.03 2.88 -2.08
CA LEU A 78 -1.23 4.10 -2.19
C LEU A 78 -2.00 5.22 -2.90
N TYR A 79 -2.84 4.91 -3.90
CA TYR A 79 -3.74 5.90 -4.50
C TYR A 79 -4.77 6.42 -3.50
N CYS A 80 -5.45 5.55 -2.76
CA CYS A 80 -6.42 5.98 -1.75
C CYS A 80 -5.81 6.89 -0.70
N VAL A 81 -4.57 6.59 -0.27
CA VAL A 81 -3.86 7.42 0.70
C VAL A 81 -3.49 8.79 0.12
N GLU A 82 -3.07 8.84 -1.14
CA GLU A 82 -2.74 10.10 -1.82
C GLU A 82 -3.96 11.01 -1.95
N GLU A 83 -5.14 10.44 -2.21
CA GLU A 83 -6.42 11.19 -2.23
C GLU A 83 -6.76 11.83 -0.88
N VAL A 84 -6.38 11.21 0.23
CA VAL A 84 -6.61 11.77 1.57
C VAL A 84 -5.55 12.79 1.95
N ASP A 85 -4.26 12.46 1.80
CA ASP A 85 -3.15 13.38 2.03
C ASP A 85 -1.83 12.80 1.48
N ALA A 86 -1.39 13.35 0.36
CA ALA A 86 -0.19 12.96 -0.38
C ALA A 86 1.12 13.13 0.41
N SER A 87 1.19 14.05 1.39
CA SER A 87 2.40 14.28 2.18
C SER A 87 2.83 13.04 2.96
N LEU A 88 1.90 12.13 3.18
CA LEU A 88 2.07 10.91 3.97
C LEU A 88 2.89 9.84 3.23
N LEU A 89 3.07 9.98 1.91
CA LEU A 89 3.94 9.13 1.11
C LEU A 89 5.38 9.66 1.00
N ALA A 90 5.62 10.93 1.37
CA ALA A 90 6.91 11.58 1.18
C ALA A 90 8.08 10.88 1.90
N ALA A 91 7.79 10.22 3.04
CA ALA A 91 8.78 9.48 3.83
C ALA A 91 9.13 8.10 3.26
N PHE A 92 8.47 7.64 2.20
CA PHE A 92 8.56 6.27 1.67
C PHE A 92 8.95 6.28 0.18
N PRO A 93 10.22 6.58 -0.15
CA PRO A 93 10.67 6.71 -1.52
C PRO A 93 10.59 5.39 -2.32
N LEU A 94 10.76 4.22 -1.70
CA LEU A 94 10.66 2.94 -2.41
C LEU A 94 9.21 2.61 -2.75
N LEU A 95 8.27 2.91 -1.85
CA LEU A 95 6.83 2.78 -2.16
C LEU A 95 6.42 3.71 -3.31
N GLN A 96 6.94 4.95 -3.35
CA GLN A 96 6.69 5.85 -4.48
C GLN A 96 7.27 5.30 -5.78
N ALA A 97 8.50 4.76 -5.76
CA ALA A 97 9.11 4.14 -6.93
C ALA A 97 8.31 2.92 -7.42
N LEU A 98 7.84 2.06 -6.50
CA LEU A 98 6.97 0.91 -6.81
C LEU A 98 5.67 1.37 -7.48
N LYS A 99 5.00 2.39 -6.92
CA LYS A 99 3.80 3.00 -7.50
C LYS A 99 4.07 3.47 -8.93
N THR A 100 5.09 4.29 -9.14
CA THR A 100 5.44 4.78 -10.48
C THR A 100 5.72 3.65 -11.46
N LYS A 101 6.45 2.60 -11.03
CA LYS A 101 6.75 1.45 -11.89
C LYS A 101 5.47 0.73 -12.32
N ILE A 102 4.59 0.42 -11.39
CA ILE A 102 3.37 -0.35 -11.63
C ILE A 102 2.35 0.45 -12.43
N SER A 103 2.17 1.73 -12.11
CA SER A 103 1.29 2.63 -12.87
C SER A 103 1.73 2.82 -14.33
N ASN A 104 3.00 2.58 -14.64
CA ASN A 104 3.53 2.63 -16.01
C ASN A 104 3.42 1.32 -16.79
N LEU A 105 2.96 0.22 -16.16
CA LEU A 105 2.71 -1.03 -16.90
C LEU A 105 1.58 -0.83 -17.91
N PRO A 106 1.66 -1.36 -19.15
CA PRO A 106 0.70 -1.03 -20.20
C PRO A 106 -0.77 -1.20 -19.81
N ASN A 107 -1.12 -2.31 -19.15
CA ASN A 107 -2.50 -2.60 -18.76
C ASN A 107 -2.98 -1.71 -17.60
N VAL A 108 -2.10 -1.40 -16.64
CA VAL A 108 -2.44 -0.51 -15.51
C VAL A 108 -2.57 0.92 -16.01
N LYS A 109 -1.63 1.37 -16.85
CA LYS A 109 -1.66 2.69 -17.50
C LYS A 109 -2.88 2.90 -18.39
N THR A 110 -3.42 1.84 -18.98
CA THR A 110 -4.67 1.91 -19.77
C THR A 110 -5.90 2.00 -18.87
N PHE A 111 -5.81 1.48 -17.64
CA PHE A 111 -6.90 1.51 -16.67
C PHE A 111 -6.99 2.85 -15.93
N LEU A 112 -5.84 3.43 -15.58
CA LEU A 112 -5.71 4.75 -14.94
C LEU A 112 -5.99 5.90 -15.92
#